data_AF-A0A7R9UU89-F1
#
_entry.id   AF-A0A7R9UU89-F1
#
_cell.length_a   1.000
_cell.length_b   1.000
_cell.length_c   1.000
_cell.angle_alpha   90.00
_cell.angle_beta   90.00
_cell.angle_gamma   90.00
#
_symmetry.space_group_name_H-M   'P 1'
#
loop_
_entity.id
_entity.type
_entity.pdbx_description
1 polymer ?
#
loop_
_entity_poly.entity_id
_entity_poly.type
_entity_poly.pdbx_seq_one_letter_code
_entity_poly.pdbx_strand_id
1 'polypeptide(L)'
;TRLLEKRRQMFEVQEALDAQKEEYKRRETEFKRREEKLKERDLALQESLIKFNKFLQENDSKRARAEKKERDEIKQRIAKESEITRLREQLEKLKVDKVEMLGVLNENMRYQHYLEAVIDSTDEYPEIIELLLRYETLEATQHDLVERSREGQSESEEQSQFNKRFHKEKVDEILEYNNQIAMLQQRYEAVIAHKNRL
;
A
#
# COMPACT_ATOMS: atom_id res chain seq x y z
N THR A 1 129.37 -29.56 -8.69
CA THR A 1 128.91 -30.80 -8.02
C THR A 1 127.39 -30.87 -8.10
N ARG A 2 126.84 -32.07 -8.35
CA ARG A 2 125.40 -32.39 -8.50
C ARG A 2 124.47 -31.81 -7.40
N LEU A 3 125.06 -31.46 -6.25
CA LEU A 3 124.39 -30.87 -5.09
C LEU A 3 123.93 -29.42 -5.30
N LEU A 4 124.72 -28.62 -6.05
CA LEU A 4 124.40 -27.22 -6.35
C LEU A 4 123.23 -27.10 -7.32
N GLU A 5 123.17 -27.97 -8.34
CA GLU A 5 122.03 -28.06 -9.27
C GLU A 5 120.75 -28.51 -8.57
N LYS A 6 120.81 -29.50 -7.67
CA LYS A 6 119.65 -29.91 -6.87
C LYS A 6 119.15 -28.82 -5.92
N ARG A 7 120.05 -28.01 -5.33
CA ARG A 7 119.66 -26.83 -4.53
C ARG A 7 119.00 -25.75 -5.37
N ARG A 8 119.52 -25.48 -6.58
CA ARG A 8 118.92 -24.54 -7.53
C ARG A 8 117.53 -24.98 -7.97
N GLN A 9 117.35 -26.26 -8.33
CA GLN A 9 116.05 -26.82 -8.68
C GLN A 9 115.05 -26.76 -7.52
N MET A 10 115.48 -27.03 -6.29
CA MET A 10 114.62 -26.86 -5.11
C MET A 10 114.22 -25.40 -4.88
N PHE A 11 115.13 -24.45 -5.12
CA PHE A 11 114.82 -23.02 -4.99
C PHE A 11 113.83 -22.56 -6.07
N GLU A 12 114.03 -22.97 -7.33
CA GLU A 12 113.13 -22.66 -8.45
C GLU A 12 111.72 -23.25 -8.20
N VAL A 13 111.63 -24.47 -7.65
CA VAL A 13 110.34 -25.10 -7.28
C VAL A 13 109.70 -24.39 -6.08
N GLN A 14 110.49 -23.98 -5.09
CA GLN A 14 109.99 -23.25 -3.92
C GLN A 14 109.47 -21.87 -4.32
N GLU A 15 110.20 -21.15 -5.18
CA GLU A 15 109.80 -19.86 -5.72
C GLU A 15 108.53 -19.97 -6.57
N ALA A 16 108.42 -21.00 -7.42
CA ALA A 16 107.20 -21.28 -8.18
C ALA A 16 106.00 -21.62 -7.28
N LEU A 17 106.22 -22.41 -6.22
CA LEU A 17 105.19 -22.74 -5.24
C LEU A 17 104.72 -21.50 -4.46
N ASP A 18 105.63 -20.62 -4.08
CA ASP A 18 105.29 -19.39 -3.35
C ASP A 18 104.62 -18.36 -4.26
N ALA A 19 105.04 -18.25 -5.53
CA ALA A 19 104.31 -17.47 -6.54
C ALA A 19 102.88 -17.99 -6.75
N GLN A 20 102.70 -19.32 -6.82
CA GLN A 20 101.39 -19.93 -6.97
C GLN A 20 100.51 -19.71 -5.73
N LYS A 21 101.06 -19.79 -4.51
CA LYS A 21 100.34 -19.47 -3.27
C LYS A 21 99.88 -18.00 -3.24
N GLU A 22 100.74 -17.07 -3.65
CA GLU A 22 100.37 -15.65 -3.72
C GLU A 22 99.30 -15.39 -4.78
N GLU A 23 99.35 -16.08 -5.93
CA GLU A 23 98.29 -16.01 -6.93
C GLU A 23 96.96 -16.57 -6.40
N TYR A 24 96.97 -17.71 -5.71
CA TYR A 24 95.78 -18.28 -5.09
C TYR A 24 95.19 -17.35 -4.04
N LYS A 25 96.01 -16.74 -3.17
CA LYS A 25 95.55 -15.75 -2.20
C LYS A 25 94.89 -14.55 -2.88
N ARG A 26 95.49 -14.02 -3.96
CA ARG A 26 94.90 -12.92 -4.74
C ARG A 26 93.54 -13.33 -5.32
N ARG A 27 93.44 -14.50 -5.94
CA ARG A 27 92.17 -15.02 -6.48
C ARG A 27 91.13 -15.22 -5.38
N GLU A 28 91.53 -15.76 -4.22
CA GLU A 28 90.64 -15.95 -3.07
C GLU A 28 90.08 -14.60 -2.56
N THR A 29 90.93 -13.57 -2.45
CA THR A 29 90.47 -12.22 -2.06
C THR A 29 89.50 -11.62 -3.08
N GLU A 30 89.75 -11.85 -4.37
CA GLU A 30 88.84 -11.37 -5.41
C GLU A 30 87.49 -12.10 -5.39
N PHE A 31 87.50 -13.41 -5.19
CA PHE A 31 86.28 -14.21 -5.05
C PHE A 31 85.47 -13.78 -3.82
N LYS A 32 86.11 -13.60 -2.66
CA LYS A 32 85.45 -13.09 -1.44
C LYS A 32 84.78 -11.74 -1.70
N ARG A 33 85.50 -10.81 -2.35
CA ARG A 33 84.94 -9.49 -2.71
C ARG A 33 83.75 -9.59 -3.67
N ARG A 34 83.81 -10.51 -4.64
CA ARG A 34 82.68 -10.74 -5.58
C ARG A 34 81.49 -11.37 -4.86
N GLU A 35 81.74 -12.32 -3.96
CA GLU A 35 80.71 -12.97 -3.14
C GLU A 35 80.01 -11.96 -2.22
N GLU A 36 80.75 -11.08 -1.55
CA GLU A 36 80.21 -10.00 -0.72
C GLU A 36 79.32 -9.06 -1.54
N LYS A 37 79.79 -8.62 -2.72
CA LYS A 37 78.99 -7.78 -3.62
C LYS A 37 77.72 -8.47 -4.10
N LEU A 38 77.76 -9.77 -4.39
CA LEU A 38 76.56 -10.53 -4.76
C LEU A 38 75.57 -10.57 -3.60
N LYS A 39 76.03 -10.85 -2.38
CA LYS A 39 75.20 -10.84 -1.17
C LYS A 39 74.54 -9.49 -0.93
N GLU A 40 75.27 -8.39 -1.10
CA GLU A 40 74.72 -7.03 -0.98
C GLU A 40 73.61 -6.77 -2.02
N ARG A 41 73.81 -7.23 -3.27
CA ARG A 41 72.81 -7.07 -4.33
C ARG A 41 71.57 -7.92 -4.09
N ASP A 42 71.75 -9.15 -3.62
CA ASP A 42 70.65 -10.03 -3.26
C ASP A 42 69.83 -9.44 -2.10
N LEU A 43 70.48 -8.90 -1.07
CA LEU A 43 69.80 -8.25 0.05
C LEU A 43 69.01 -7.02 -0.43
N ALA A 44 69.60 -6.17 -1.27
CA ALA A 44 68.91 -5.02 -1.84
C ALA A 44 67.70 -5.40 -2.70
N LEU A 45 67.80 -6.49 -3.47
CA LEU A 45 66.68 -7.05 -4.24
C LEU A 45 65.57 -7.57 -3.32
N GLN A 46 65.92 -8.30 -2.26
CA GLN A 46 64.94 -8.77 -1.27
C GLN A 46 64.21 -7.62 -0.60
N GLU A 47 64.92 -6.56 -0.18
CA GLU A 47 64.29 -5.37 0.38
C GLU A 47 63.35 -4.68 -0.62
N SER A 48 63.75 -4.58 -1.88
CA SER A 48 62.92 -4.01 -2.95
C SER A 48 61.64 -4.82 -3.16
N LEU A 49 61.74 -6.16 -3.16
CA LEU A 49 60.60 -7.06 -3.27
C LEU A 49 59.62 -6.91 -2.10
N ILE A 50 60.13 -6.78 -0.87
CA ILE A 50 59.28 -6.54 0.31
C ILE A 50 58.54 -5.21 0.17
N LYS A 51 59.23 -4.13 -0.22
CA LYS A 51 58.62 -2.81 -0.45
C LYS A 51 57.57 -2.86 -1.55
N PHE A 52 57.86 -3.55 -2.65
CA PHE A 52 56.93 -3.70 -3.77
C PHE A 52 55.69 -4.51 -3.40
N ASN A 53 55.85 -5.63 -2.69
CA ASN A 53 54.72 -6.41 -2.18
C ASN A 53 53.85 -5.59 -1.23
N LYS A 54 54.46 -4.82 -0.32
CA LYS A 54 53.73 -3.92 0.57
C LYS A 54 52.95 -2.86 -0.22
N PHE A 55 53.59 -2.25 -1.22
CA PHE A 55 52.94 -1.26 -2.10
C PHE A 55 51.74 -1.86 -2.85
N LEU A 56 51.88 -3.08 -3.41
CA LEU A 56 50.80 -3.78 -4.08
C LEU A 56 49.64 -4.06 -3.12
N GLN A 57 49.90 -4.59 -1.93
CA GLN A 57 48.87 -4.85 -0.92
C GLN A 57 48.13 -3.58 -0.50
N GLU A 58 48.86 -2.49 -0.28
CA GLU A 58 48.26 -1.20 0.05
C GLU A 58 47.42 -0.62 -1.10
N ASN A 59 47.89 -0.76 -2.34
CA ASN A 59 47.19 -0.30 -3.53
C ASN A 59 45.91 -1.10 -3.76
N ASP A 60 45.99 -2.43 -3.72
CA ASP A 60 44.82 -3.32 -3.82
C ASP A 60 43.81 -3.04 -2.71
N SER A 61 44.29 -2.80 -1.48
CA SER A 61 43.42 -2.40 -0.37
C SER A 61 42.74 -1.05 -0.60
N LYS A 62 43.44 -0.07 -1.20
CA LYS A 62 42.86 1.23 -1.57
C LYS A 62 41.82 1.06 -2.68
N ARG A 63 42.13 0.28 -3.73
CA ARG A 63 41.21 -0.02 -4.82
C ARG A 63 39.95 -0.71 -4.30
N ALA A 64 40.09 -1.77 -3.50
CA ALA A 64 38.96 -2.49 -2.93
C ALA A 64 38.06 -1.60 -2.05
N ARG A 65 38.65 -0.68 -1.27
CA ARG A 65 37.89 0.30 -0.49
C ARG A 65 37.14 1.29 -1.38
N ALA A 66 37.78 1.80 -2.42
CA ALA A 66 37.15 2.72 -3.37
C ALA A 66 35.98 2.05 -4.10
N GLU A 67 36.18 0.84 -4.63
CA GLU A 67 35.12 0.04 -5.28
C GLU A 67 33.97 -0.28 -4.32
N LYS A 68 34.27 -0.61 -3.06
CA LYS A 68 33.22 -0.84 -2.06
C LYS A 68 32.41 0.44 -1.82
N LYS A 69 33.09 1.57 -1.62
CA LYS A 69 32.45 2.86 -1.39
C LYS A 69 31.57 3.26 -2.57
N GLU A 70 32.08 3.11 -3.80
CA GLU A 70 31.31 3.35 -5.03
C GLU A 70 30.04 2.49 -5.08
N ARG A 71 30.16 1.17 -4.84
CA ARG A 71 29.00 0.26 -4.81
C ARG A 71 27.97 0.67 -3.75
N ASP A 72 28.42 1.04 -2.56
CA ASP A 72 27.54 1.45 -1.47
C ASP A 72 26.85 2.79 -1.78
N GLU A 73 27.56 3.75 -2.37
CA GLU A 73 26.99 5.04 -2.82
C GLU A 73 25.97 4.85 -3.95
N ILE A 74 26.24 3.98 -4.93
CA ILE A 74 25.29 3.65 -6.00
C ILE A 74 24.02 3.04 -5.41
N LYS A 75 24.14 2.08 -4.49
CA LYS A 75 22.98 1.47 -3.81
C LYS A 75 22.17 2.50 -3.03
N GLN A 76 22.82 3.38 -2.28
CA GLN A 76 22.16 4.44 -1.53
C GLN A 76 21.43 5.40 -2.47
N ARG A 77 22.07 5.79 -3.57
CA ARG A 77 21.46 6.66 -4.60
C ARG A 77 20.20 6.03 -5.18
N ILE A 78 20.25 4.77 -5.62
CA ILE A 78 19.10 4.06 -6.20
C ILE A 78 17.95 3.98 -5.18
N ALA A 79 18.26 3.64 -3.92
CA ALA A 79 17.25 3.58 -2.87
C ALA A 79 16.58 4.95 -2.63
N LYS A 80 17.37 6.03 -2.62
CA LYS A 80 16.86 7.39 -2.47
C LYS A 80 16.07 7.88 -3.68
N GLU A 81 16.49 7.54 -4.90
CA GLU A 81 15.74 7.85 -6.12
C GLU A 81 14.37 7.15 -6.12
N SER A 82 14.32 5.87 -5.72
CA SER A 82 13.04 5.15 -5.56
C SER A 82 12.14 5.78 -4.50
N GLU A 83 12.70 6.16 -3.35
CA GLU A 83 11.99 6.84 -2.27
C GLU A 83 11.41 8.19 -2.74
N ILE A 84 12.19 8.98 -3.48
CA ILE A 84 11.75 10.25 -4.06
C ILE A 84 10.59 10.05 -5.02
N THR A 85 10.67 9.08 -5.93
CA THR A 85 9.58 8.79 -6.88
C THR A 85 8.30 8.43 -6.14
N ARG A 86 8.37 7.52 -5.16
CA ARG A 86 7.22 7.13 -4.33
C ARG A 86 6.60 8.31 -3.60
N LEU A 87 7.42 9.16 -2.98
CA LEU A 87 6.93 10.34 -2.25
C LEU A 87 6.30 11.37 -3.19
N ARG A 88 6.83 11.54 -4.41
CA ARG A 88 6.23 12.42 -5.42
C ARG A 88 4.86 11.94 -5.87
N GLU A 89 4.70 10.64 -6.10
CA GLU A 89 3.41 10.03 -6.46
C GLU A 89 2.38 10.23 -5.35
N GLN A 90 2.77 9.98 -4.09
CA GLN A 90 1.90 10.21 -2.93
C GLN A 90 1.50 11.67 -2.80
N LEU A 91 2.44 12.59 -2.98
CA LEU A 91 2.18 14.02 -2.90
C LEU A 91 1.21 14.48 -4.00
N GLU A 92 1.35 13.96 -5.21
CA GLU A 92 0.45 14.33 -6.30
C GLU A 92 -0.96 13.76 -6.08
N LYS A 93 -1.07 12.52 -5.58
CA LYS A 93 -2.36 11.97 -5.16
C LYS A 93 -3.02 12.83 -4.10
N LEU A 94 -2.29 13.20 -3.04
CA LEU A 94 -2.82 14.04 -1.97
C LEU A 94 -3.27 15.42 -2.45
N LYS A 95 -2.62 15.99 -3.47
CA LYS A 95 -3.08 17.25 -4.07
C LYS A 95 -4.39 17.08 -4.81
N VAL A 96 -4.55 16.00 -5.59
CA VAL A 96 -5.80 15.71 -6.29
C VAL A 96 -6.92 15.53 -5.28
N ASP A 97 -6.71 14.69 -4.26
CA ASP A 97 -7.67 14.46 -3.18
C ASP A 97 -8.04 15.79 -2.49
N LYS A 98 -7.06 16.66 -2.22
CA LYS A 98 -7.31 17.99 -1.63
C LYS A 98 -8.22 18.85 -2.53
N VAL A 99 -7.96 18.89 -3.83
CA VAL A 99 -8.76 19.69 -4.77
C VAL A 99 -10.19 19.16 -4.84
N GLU A 100 -10.35 17.84 -4.90
CA GLU A 100 -11.67 17.20 -4.90
C GLU A 100 -12.44 17.51 -3.62
N MET A 101 -11.82 17.35 -2.45
CA MET A 101 -12.45 17.64 -1.16
C MET A 101 -12.82 19.12 -1.01
N LEU A 102 -11.97 20.03 -1.51
CA LEU A 102 -12.30 21.46 -1.53
C LEU A 102 -13.46 21.77 -2.48
N GLY A 103 -13.56 21.06 -3.61
CA GLY A 103 -14.69 21.15 -4.52
C GLY A 103 -16.00 20.77 -3.84
N VAL A 104 -16.03 19.59 -3.21
CA VAL A 104 -17.20 19.10 -2.46
C VAL A 104 -17.55 20.04 -1.31
N LEU A 105 -16.55 20.52 -0.55
CA LEU A 105 -16.78 21.48 0.51
C LEU A 105 -17.44 22.75 -0.02
N ASN A 106 -16.90 23.33 -1.10
CA ASN A 106 -17.43 24.57 -1.67
C ASN A 106 -18.84 24.38 -2.26
N GLU A 107 -19.15 23.20 -2.81
CA GLU A 107 -20.51 22.85 -3.20
C GLU A 107 -21.44 22.83 -1.98
N ASN A 108 -21.02 22.21 -0.89
CA ASN A 108 -21.82 22.07 0.33
C ASN A 108 -21.96 23.37 1.14
N MET A 109 -21.00 24.30 1.04
CA MET A 109 -21.05 25.61 1.69
C MET A 109 -22.33 26.38 1.38
N ARG A 110 -22.89 26.23 0.17
CA ARG A 110 -24.15 26.88 -0.20
C ARG A 110 -25.33 26.41 0.68
N TYR A 111 -25.35 25.14 1.05
CA TYR A 111 -26.40 24.57 1.89
C TYR A 111 -26.22 25.01 3.34
N GLN A 112 -24.97 25.04 3.82
CA GLN A 112 -24.66 25.57 5.13
C GLN A 112 -25.12 27.03 5.25
N HIS A 113 -24.72 27.91 4.33
CA HIS A 113 -25.14 29.32 4.34
C HIS A 113 -26.65 29.50 4.23
N TYR A 114 -27.33 28.66 3.45
CA TYR A 114 -28.78 28.68 3.39
C TYR A 114 -29.40 28.33 4.74
N LEU A 115 -28.94 27.26 5.39
CA LEU A 115 -29.47 26.82 6.69
C LEU A 115 -29.14 27.82 7.80
N GLU A 116 -27.96 28.43 7.78
CA GLU A 116 -27.59 29.55 8.66
C GLU A 116 -28.56 30.72 8.48
N ALA A 117 -28.83 31.14 7.23
CA ALA A 117 -29.75 32.24 6.94
C ALA A 117 -31.20 31.93 7.36
N VAL A 118 -31.63 30.67 7.25
CA VAL A 118 -32.95 30.23 7.73
C VAL A 118 -33.03 30.38 9.26
N ILE A 119 -32.02 29.91 9.99
CA ILE A 119 -31.98 30.05 11.45
C ILE A 119 -31.94 31.51 11.88
N ASP A 120 -31.13 32.34 11.23
CA ASP A 120 -31.09 33.77 11.53
C ASP A 120 -32.45 34.47 11.30
N SER A 121 -33.32 33.88 10.48
CA SER A 121 -34.68 34.36 10.24
C SER A 121 -35.73 33.87 11.26
N THR A 122 -35.42 32.84 12.06
CA THR A 122 -36.34 32.24 13.02
C THR A 122 -35.68 31.94 14.38
N ASP A 123 -36.24 32.51 15.44
CA ASP A 123 -35.78 32.23 16.82
C ASP A 123 -36.22 30.85 17.36
N GLU A 124 -36.89 30.02 16.54
CA GLU A 124 -37.41 28.71 16.99
C GLU A 124 -36.34 27.63 17.15
N TYR A 125 -35.21 27.73 16.43
CA TYR A 125 -34.18 26.69 16.39
C TYR A 125 -32.80 27.30 16.68
N PRO A 126 -32.14 26.94 17.79
CA PRO A 126 -30.81 27.46 18.15
C PRO A 126 -29.68 27.03 17.21
N GLU A 127 -29.75 25.81 16.64
CA GLU A 127 -28.70 25.24 15.79
C GLU A 127 -29.28 24.51 14.56
N ILE A 128 -28.48 24.42 13.48
CA ILE A 128 -28.86 23.72 12.23
C ILE A 128 -29.24 22.26 12.51
N ILE A 129 -28.52 21.61 13.42
CA ILE A 129 -28.78 20.21 13.76
C ILE A 129 -30.19 20.05 14.34
N GLU A 130 -30.66 20.98 15.16
CA GLU A 130 -32.01 20.89 15.75
C GLU A 130 -33.11 21.08 14.70
N LEU A 131 -32.91 22.01 13.74
CA LEU A 131 -33.81 22.20 12.61
C LEU A 131 -33.90 20.91 11.76
N LEU A 132 -32.75 20.29 11.46
CA LEU A 132 -32.69 19.06 10.67
C LEU A 132 -33.37 17.88 11.39
N LEU A 133 -33.11 17.68 12.68
CA LEU A 133 -33.77 16.64 13.48
C LEU A 133 -35.29 16.83 13.54
N ARG A 134 -35.74 18.08 13.64
CA ARG A 134 -37.17 18.41 13.60
C ARG A 134 -37.76 18.07 12.23
N TYR A 135 -37.07 18.42 11.15
CA TYR A 135 -37.49 18.08 9.80
C TYR A 135 -37.60 16.55 9.61
N GLU A 136 -36.59 15.79 10.02
CA GLU A 136 -36.61 14.32 9.94
C GLU A 136 -37.81 13.72 10.70
N THR A 137 -38.08 14.22 11.91
CA THR A 137 -39.23 13.77 12.70
C THR A 137 -40.54 14.10 11.99
N LEU A 138 -40.68 15.31 11.45
CA LEU A 138 -41.87 15.73 10.72
C LEU A 138 -42.06 14.92 9.45
N GLU A 139 -40.99 14.69 8.68
CA GLU A 139 -41.01 13.86 7.47
C GLU A 139 -41.46 12.43 7.78
N ALA A 140 -40.89 11.81 8.82
CA ALA A 140 -41.30 10.48 9.27
C ALA A 140 -42.77 10.45 9.68
N THR A 141 -43.23 11.41 10.49
CA THR A 141 -44.65 11.47 10.88
C THR A 141 -45.58 11.74 9.70
N GLN A 142 -45.14 12.54 8.72
CA GLN A 142 -45.91 12.81 7.52
C GLN A 142 -46.04 11.54 6.68
N HIS A 143 -44.97 10.76 6.55
CA HIS A 143 -44.99 9.46 5.88
C HIS A 143 -46.01 8.52 6.55
N ASP A 144 -45.94 8.35 7.87
CA ASP A 144 -46.86 7.51 8.63
C ASP A 144 -48.32 7.96 8.50
N LEU A 145 -48.57 9.27 8.52
CA LEU A 145 -49.91 9.84 8.36
C LEU A 145 -50.47 9.60 6.96
N VAL A 146 -49.64 9.75 5.93
CA VAL A 146 -50.04 9.50 4.54
C VAL A 146 -50.36 8.02 4.33
N GLU A 147 -49.56 7.12 4.87
CA GLU A 147 -49.84 5.68 4.81
C GLU A 147 -51.14 5.33 5.53
N ARG A 148 -51.33 5.78 6.78
CA ARG A 148 -52.58 5.55 7.52
C ARG A 148 -53.80 6.13 6.84
N SER A 149 -53.68 7.32 6.25
CA SER A 149 -54.77 7.94 5.50
C SER A 149 -55.14 7.11 4.28
N ARG A 150 -54.15 6.53 3.59
CA ARG A 150 -54.35 5.67 2.43
C ARG A 150 -55.01 4.34 2.83
N GLU A 151 -54.55 3.74 3.91
CA GLU A 151 -55.15 2.52 4.48
C GLU A 151 -56.61 2.77 4.88
N GLY A 152 -56.89 3.85 5.61
CA GLY A 152 -58.25 4.20 6.02
C GLY A 152 -59.18 4.50 4.85
N GLN A 153 -58.69 5.11 3.76
CA GLN A 153 -59.46 5.26 2.52
C GLN A 153 -59.79 3.92 1.88
N SER A 154 -58.80 3.01 1.78
CA SER A 154 -59.00 1.66 1.25
C SER A 154 -60.03 0.88 2.06
N GLU A 155 -59.91 0.88 3.39
CA GLU A 155 -60.87 0.22 4.29
C GLU A 155 -62.27 0.81 4.16
N SER A 156 -62.39 2.15 4.09
CA SER A 156 -63.68 2.81 3.92
C SER A 156 -64.32 2.47 2.57
N GLU A 157 -63.53 2.36 1.51
CA GLU A 157 -64.01 1.94 0.19
C GLU A 157 -64.49 0.49 0.20
N GLU A 158 -63.73 -0.41 0.81
CA GLU A 158 -64.12 -1.82 0.99
C GLU A 158 -65.42 -1.95 1.79
N GLN A 159 -65.52 -1.25 2.93
CA GLN A 159 -66.72 -1.25 3.76
C GLN A 159 -67.92 -0.64 3.01
N SER A 160 -67.72 0.41 2.23
CA SER A 160 -68.78 0.99 1.39
C SER A 160 -69.26 -0.01 0.33
N GLN A 161 -68.33 -0.72 -0.33
CA GLN A 161 -68.67 -1.76 -1.30
C GLN A 161 -69.38 -2.94 -0.63
N PHE A 162 -68.92 -3.39 0.53
CA PHE A 162 -69.54 -4.45 1.31
C PHE A 162 -70.97 -4.08 1.72
N ASN A 163 -71.18 -2.90 2.30
CA ASN A 163 -72.51 -2.42 2.69
C ASN A 163 -73.46 -2.31 1.50
N LYS A 164 -72.99 -1.84 0.33
CA LYS A 164 -73.80 -1.81 -0.90
C LYS A 164 -74.23 -3.21 -1.34
N ARG A 165 -73.33 -4.20 -1.28
CA ARG A 165 -73.65 -5.61 -1.60
C ARG A 165 -74.64 -6.19 -0.61
N PHE A 166 -74.37 -6.04 0.69
CA PHE A 166 -75.25 -6.53 1.75
C PHE A 166 -76.64 -5.89 1.68
N HIS A 167 -76.73 -4.58 1.44
CA HIS A 167 -78.01 -3.90 1.28
C HIS A 167 -78.78 -4.45 0.08
N LYS A 168 -78.12 -4.65 -1.06
CA LYS A 168 -78.75 -5.26 -2.25
C LYS A 168 -79.28 -6.66 -1.94
N GLU A 169 -78.47 -7.51 -1.32
CA GLU A 169 -78.88 -8.86 -0.91
C GLU A 169 -80.10 -8.83 0.02
N LYS A 170 -80.14 -7.93 1.00
CA LYS A 170 -81.29 -7.77 1.90
C LYS A 170 -82.54 -7.23 1.22
N VAL A 171 -82.39 -6.31 0.26
CA VAL A 171 -83.53 -5.86 -0.57
C VAL A 171 -84.08 -7.00 -1.41
N ASP A 172 -83.20 -7.82 -2.00
CA ASP A 172 -83.59 -9.00 -2.78
C ASP A 172 -84.32 -10.04 -1.89
N GLU A 173 -83.82 -10.31 -0.67
CA GLU A 173 -84.51 -11.16 0.32
C GLU A 173 -85.90 -10.61 0.70
N ILE A 174 -86.04 -9.31 0.93
CA ILE A 174 -87.33 -8.68 1.25
C ILE A 174 -88.31 -8.83 0.08
N LEU A 175 -87.87 -8.65 -1.16
CA LEU A 175 -88.70 -8.86 -2.35
C LEU A 175 -89.16 -10.31 -2.44
N GLU A 176 -88.28 -11.27 -2.17
CA GLU A 176 -88.62 -12.69 -2.14
C GLU A 176 -89.66 -13.01 -1.05
N TYR A 177 -89.47 -12.51 0.18
CA TYR A 177 -90.46 -12.68 1.24
C TYR A 177 -91.80 -12.00 0.92
N ASN A 178 -91.79 -10.81 0.30
CA ASN A 178 -93.01 -10.14 -0.13
C ASN A 178 -93.75 -10.95 -1.21
N ASN A 179 -93.02 -11.54 -2.17
CA ASN A 179 -93.60 -12.44 -3.16
C ASN A 179 -94.24 -13.67 -2.49
N GLN A 180 -93.57 -14.26 -1.50
CA GLN A 180 -94.10 -15.39 -0.73
C GLN A 180 -95.36 -15.01 0.06
N ILE A 181 -95.38 -13.84 0.71
CA ILE A 181 -96.56 -13.32 1.40
C ILE A 181 -97.72 -13.13 0.42
N ALA A 182 -97.48 -12.53 -0.75
CA ALA A 182 -98.50 -12.35 -1.77
C ALA A 182 -99.08 -13.68 -2.25
N MET A 183 -98.24 -14.70 -2.51
CA MET A 183 -98.71 -16.04 -2.87
C MET A 183 -99.55 -16.69 -1.75
N LEU A 184 -99.12 -16.55 -0.49
CA LEU A 184 -99.85 -17.08 0.65
C LEU A 184 -101.19 -16.37 0.86
N GLN A 185 -101.24 -15.04 0.69
CA GLN A 185 -102.48 -14.25 0.72
C GLN A 185 -103.44 -14.69 -0.38
N GLN A 186 -102.96 -14.81 -1.62
CA GLN A 186 -103.77 -15.25 -2.75
C GLN A 186 -104.34 -16.66 -2.53
N ARG A 187 -103.53 -17.57 -1.96
CA ARG A 187 -103.98 -18.93 -1.59
C ARG A 187 -105.01 -18.90 -0.46
N TYR A 188 -104.82 -18.04 0.54
CA TYR A 188 -105.77 -17.86 1.64
C TYR A 188 -107.10 -17.29 1.15
N GLU A 189 -107.07 -16.27 0.31
CA GLU A 189 -108.26 -15.70 -0.35
C GLU A 189 -108.99 -16.73 -1.21
N ALA A 190 -108.26 -17.57 -1.96
CA ALA A 190 -108.86 -18.65 -2.75
C ALA A 190 -109.57 -19.70 -1.87
N VAL A 191 -108.97 -20.05 -0.71
CA VAL A 191 -109.59 -20.96 0.26
C VAL A 191 -110.82 -20.32 0.93
N ILE A 192 -110.77 -19.04 1.27
CA ILE A 192 -111.94 -18.29 1.77
C ILE A 192 -113.04 -18.25 0.71
N ALA A 193 -112.71 -17.93 -0.54
CA ALA A 193 -113.67 -17.88 -1.64
C ALA A 193 -114.32 -19.24 -1.91
N HIS A 194 -113.58 -20.34 -1.75
CA HIS A 194 -114.12 -21.69 -1.82
C HIS A 194 -115.02 -22.03 -0.61
N LYS A 195 -114.65 -21.57 0.60
CA LYS A 195 -115.44 -21.78 1.82
C LYS A 195 -116.75 -20.98 1.83
N ASN A 196 -116.78 -19.81 1.19
CA ASN A 196 -117.98 -18.97 1.03
C ASN A 196 -118.91 -19.42 -0.11
N ARG A 197 -118.51 -20.42 -0.91
CA ARG A 197 -119.32 -21.03 -2.00
C ARG A 197 -119.96 -22.37 -1.61
N LEU A 198 -119.66 -22.87 -0.42
CA LEU A 198 -120.31 -24.02 0.24
C LEU A 198 -121.30 -23.48 1.28
#